data_AF-A0A382FXA4-F1
#
_entry.id   AF-A0A382FXA4-F1
#
_cell.length_a   1.000
_cell.length_b   1.000
_cell.length_c   1.000
_cell.angle_alpha   90.00
_cell.angle_beta   90.00
_cell.angle_gamma   90.00
#
_symmetry.space_group_name_H-M   'P 1'
#
loop_
_entity.id
_entity.type
_entity.pdbx_description
1 polymer ?
#
loop_
_entity_poly.entity_id
_entity_poly.type
_entity_poly.pdbx_seq_one_letter_code
_entity_poly.pdbx_strand_id
1 'polypeptide(L)'
;MIQETIAGYACSPVTSKLCRSHVPHPDIDSAKNALNTTKEMVDFLEGGNLFPINSFDDISPIVEEAKERKFLDSAQCFSILKLLRVSQHVQSSIQKQEDFPLLRLINSDLDPLPSLFRELERCIDDDGAVKENASPELKQ
;
A
#
# COMPACT_ATOMS: atom_id res chain seq x y z
N MET A 1 16.50 -20.11 0.43
CA MET A 1 15.83 -20.68 -0.76
C MET A 1 14.38 -20.21 -0.86
N ILE A 2 13.53 -20.36 0.17
CA ILE A 2 12.11 -19.91 0.12
C ILE A 2 11.95 -18.38 0.19
N GLN A 3 12.60 -17.71 1.15
CA GLN A 3 12.52 -16.24 1.33
C GLN A 3 12.91 -15.46 0.07
N GLU A 4 13.96 -15.89 -0.64
CA GLU A 4 14.37 -15.26 -1.89
C GLU A 4 13.38 -15.49 -3.02
N THR A 5 12.76 -16.68 -3.08
CA THR A 5 11.72 -16.96 -4.07
C THR A 5 10.52 -16.04 -3.86
N ILE A 6 9.99 -15.92 -2.65
CA ILE A 6 8.85 -15.02 -2.39
C ILE A 6 9.23 -13.55 -2.57
N ALA A 7 10.47 -13.16 -2.22
CA ALA A 7 10.96 -11.80 -2.42
C ALA A 7 11.09 -11.42 -3.91
N GLY A 8 11.31 -12.40 -4.80
CA GLY A 8 11.32 -12.22 -6.25
C GLY A 8 9.94 -12.00 -6.87
N TYR A 9 8.87 -12.43 -6.20
CA TYR A 9 7.48 -12.18 -6.63
C TYR A 9 6.89 -10.90 -6.03
N ALA A 10 7.60 -10.24 -5.11
CA ALA A 10 7.12 -9.01 -4.50
C ALA A 10 7.07 -7.85 -5.53
N CYS A 11 5.97 -7.10 -5.51
CA CYS A 11 5.76 -5.97 -6.44
C CYS A 11 6.52 -4.69 -6.04
N SER A 12 6.94 -4.57 -4.78
CA SER A 12 7.63 -3.38 -4.26
C SER A 12 8.94 -3.75 -3.57
N PRO A 13 9.99 -2.89 -3.61
CA PRO A 13 11.26 -3.14 -2.92
C PRO A 13 11.10 -3.36 -1.41
N VAL A 14 10.21 -2.59 -0.77
CA VAL A 14 9.92 -2.71 0.67
C VAL A 14 9.29 -4.08 1.00
N THR A 15 8.39 -4.57 0.16
CA THR A 15 7.79 -5.91 0.30
C THR A 15 8.82 -7.00 0.06
N SER A 16 9.70 -6.83 -0.93
CA SER A 16 10.82 -7.76 -1.20
C SER A 16 11.75 -7.86 0.02
N LYS A 17 12.06 -6.73 0.67
CA LYS A 17 12.84 -6.70 1.92
C LYS A 17 12.10 -7.41 3.07
N LEU A 18 10.79 -7.18 3.21
CA LEU A 18 9.96 -7.83 4.22
C LEU A 18 9.97 -9.36 4.05
N CYS A 19 9.79 -9.85 2.82
CA CYS A 19 9.87 -11.26 2.48
C CYS A 19 11.21 -11.91 2.87
N ARG A 20 12.33 -11.20 2.70
CA ARG A 20 13.66 -11.68 3.12
C ARG A 20 13.82 -11.75 4.63
N SER A 21 13.16 -10.86 5.36
CA SER A 21 13.18 -10.85 6.83
C SER A 21 12.19 -11.82 7.48
N HIS A 22 11.39 -12.54 6.69
CA HIS A 22 10.31 -13.37 7.20
C HIS A 22 10.85 -14.53 8.04
N VAL A 23 10.42 -14.66 9.28
CA VAL A 23 10.80 -15.78 10.16
C VAL A 23 9.65 -16.77 10.31
N PRO A 24 9.91 -18.02 10.74
CA PRO A 24 8.85 -18.94 11.12
C PRO A 24 7.98 -18.34 12.23
N HIS A 25 6.68 -18.64 12.18
CA HIS A 25 5.73 -18.25 13.23
C HIS A 25 6.09 -18.92 14.57
N PRO A 26 5.89 -18.23 15.71
CA PRO A 26 6.32 -18.73 17.02
C PRO A 26 5.44 -19.87 17.57
N ASP A 27 4.23 -20.04 17.03
CA ASP A 27 3.27 -21.03 17.48
C ASP A 27 2.39 -21.54 16.32
N ILE A 28 1.67 -22.64 16.57
CA ILE A 28 0.86 -23.30 15.56
C ILE A 28 -0.37 -22.48 15.15
N ASP A 29 -0.93 -21.67 16.06
CA ASP A 29 -2.15 -20.92 15.78
C ASP A 29 -1.85 -19.72 14.89
N SER A 30 -0.75 -19.01 15.15
CA SER A 30 -0.26 -17.94 14.26
C SER A 30 0.17 -18.48 12.89
N ALA A 31 0.80 -19.65 12.84
CA ALA A 31 1.12 -20.32 11.57
C ALA A 31 -0.13 -20.70 10.76
N LYS A 32 -1.15 -21.28 11.42
CA LYS A 32 -2.43 -21.63 10.80
C LYS A 32 -3.17 -20.39 10.29
N ASN A 33 -3.17 -19.31 11.07
CA ASN A 33 -3.80 -18.06 10.67
C ASN A 33 -3.16 -17.52 9.37
N ALA A 34 -1.83 -17.46 9.30
CA ALA A 34 -1.12 -17.02 8.11
C ALA A 34 -1.41 -17.90 6.87
N LEU A 35 -1.47 -19.23 7.06
CA LEU A 35 -1.82 -20.17 5.99
C LEU A 35 -3.27 -19.99 5.53
N ASN A 36 -4.22 -19.79 6.45
CA ASN A 36 -5.63 -19.56 6.11
C ASN A 36 -5.82 -18.23 5.37
N THR A 37 -5.15 -17.15 5.81
CA THR A 37 -5.13 -15.88 5.08
C THR A 37 -4.57 -16.06 3.67
N THR A 38 -3.45 -16.79 3.54
CA THR A 38 -2.85 -17.06 2.22
C THR A 38 -3.81 -17.85 1.33
N LYS A 39 -4.52 -18.83 1.90
CA LYS A 39 -5.53 -19.61 1.20
C LYS A 39 -6.69 -18.72 0.72
N GLU A 40 -7.21 -17.83 1.55
CA GLU A 40 -8.24 -16.87 1.12
C GLU A 40 -7.74 -16.00 -0.05
N MET A 41 -6.49 -15.55 -0.03
CA MET A 41 -5.92 -14.77 -1.13
C MET A 41 -5.83 -15.59 -2.44
N VAL A 42 -5.46 -16.86 -2.36
CA VAL A 42 -5.45 -17.77 -3.52
C VAL A 42 -6.86 -17.97 -4.06
N ASP A 43 -7.81 -18.33 -3.19
CA ASP A 43 -9.20 -18.57 -3.57
C ASP A 43 -9.83 -17.28 -4.17
N PHE A 44 -9.49 -16.09 -3.64
CA PHE A 44 -9.90 -14.79 -4.18
C PHE A 44 -9.41 -14.58 -5.62
N LEU A 45 -8.14 -14.85 -5.89
CA LEU A 45 -7.54 -14.72 -7.23
C LEU A 45 -8.08 -15.77 -8.21
N GLU A 46 -8.22 -17.02 -7.78
CA GLU A 46 -8.79 -18.11 -8.59
C GLU A 46 -10.25 -17.88 -8.95
N GLY A 47 -11.00 -17.17 -8.09
CA GLY A 47 -12.35 -16.67 -8.38
C GLY A 47 -12.42 -15.60 -9.47
N GLY A 48 -11.28 -15.19 -10.06
CA GLY A 48 -11.20 -14.19 -11.11
C GLY A 48 -11.23 -12.75 -10.61
N ASN A 49 -11.13 -12.54 -9.30
CA ASN A 49 -11.04 -11.18 -8.76
C ASN A 49 -9.68 -10.56 -9.10
N LEU A 50 -9.70 -9.30 -9.48
CA LEU A 50 -8.47 -8.53 -9.69
C LEU A 50 -7.96 -8.00 -8.35
N PHE A 51 -6.65 -8.10 -8.12
CA PHE A 51 -6.00 -7.51 -6.97
C PHE A 51 -5.09 -6.34 -7.40
N PRO A 52 -5.47 -5.09 -7.13
CA PRO A 52 -4.82 -3.90 -7.69
C PRO A 52 -3.60 -3.46 -6.88
N ILE A 53 -2.66 -4.38 -6.64
CA ILE A 53 -1.40 -4.06 -5.98
C ILE A 53 -0.35 -3.69 -7.02
N ASN A 54 0.03 -2.42 -7.06
CA ASN A 54 1.11 -1.92 -7.90
C ASN A 54 2.37 -1.68 -7.07
N SER A 55 3.52 -1.56 -7.72
CA SER A 55 4.77 -1.17 -7.05
C SER A 55 4.63 0.21 -6.39
N PHE A 56 5.18 0.36 -5.20
CA PHE A 56 5.26 1.61 -4.44
C PHE A 56 6.59 1.74 -3.71
N ASP A 57 6.97 2.97 -3.40
CA ASP A 57 8.24 3.29 -2.74
C ASP A 57 8.16 3.06 -1.23
N ASP A 58 9.32 2.88 -0.60
CA ASP A 58 9.42 2.91 0.86
C ASP A 58 9.28 4.37 1.34
N ILE A 59 8.11 4.70 1.89
CA ILE A 59 7.85 6.05 2.41
C ILE A 59 8.32 6.24 3.87
N SER A 60 8.89 5.23 4.52
CA SER A 60 9.33 5.34 5.91
C SER A 60 10.30 6.51 6.14
N PRO A 61 11.30 6.77 5.26
CA PRO A 61 12.17 7.93 5.38
C PRO A 61 11.41 9.26 5.30
N ILE A 62 10.41 9.34 4.43
CA ILE A 62 9.57 10.54 4.22
C ILE A 62 8.73 10.81 5.48
N VAL A 63 8.18 9.75 6.10
CA VAL A 63 7.40 9.87 7.34
C VAL A 63 8.27 10.36 8.51
N GLU A 64 9.50 9.85 8.64
CA GLU A 64 10.43 10.33 9.66
C GLU A 64 10.82 11.80 9.43
N GLU A 65 11.06 12.19 8.18
CA GLU A 65 11.35 13.57 7.82
C GLU A 65 10.17 14.52 8.15
N ALA A 66 8.94 14.10 7.86
CA ALA A 66 7.74 14.87 8.18
C ALA A 66 7.53 15.05 9.70
N LYS A 67 7.89 14.05 10.51
CA LYS A 67 7.84 14.15 11.99
C LYS A 67 8.80 15.23 12.52
N GLU A 68 9.92 15.44 11.84
CA GLU A 68 10.89 16.52 12.13
C GLU A 68 10.39 17.91 11.68
N ARG A 69 9.11 18.04 11.28
CA ARG A 69 8.48 19.29 10.78
C ARG A 69 9.14 19.89 9.54
N LYS A 70 9.78 19.06 8.72
CA LYS A 70 10.28 19.49 7.41
C LYS A 70 9.12 19.50 6.41
N PHE A 71 9.19 20.44 5.48
CA PHE A 71 8.29 20.46 4.33
C PHE A 71 8.64 19.32 3.39
N LEU A 72 7.62 18.66 2.86
CA LEU A 72 7.79 17.62 1.85
C LEU A 72 7.88 18.28 0.47
N ASP A 73 8.85 17.84 -0.33
CA ASP A 73 8.91 18.25 -1.73
C ASP A 73 7.85 17.50 -2.58
N SER A 74 7.73 17.89 -3.86
CA SER A 74 6.74 17.31 -4.76
C SER A 74 6.99 15.82 -5.04
N ALA A 75 8.25 15.37 -5.09
CA ALA A 75 8.59 13.98 -5.34
C ALA A 75 8.23 13.09 -4.13
N GLN A 76 8.45 13.61 -2.92
CA GLN A 76 8.02 12.98 -1.67
C GLN A 76 6.49 12.90 -1.58
N CYS A 77 5.81 14.01 -1.88
CA CYS A 77 4.34 14.05 -1.94
C CYS A 77 3.79 13.06 -2.97
N PHE A 78 4.40 12.96 -4.14
CA PHE A 78 4.02 12.01 -5.18
C PHE A 78 4.22 10.55 -4.73
N SER A 79 5.30 10.26 -4.01
CA SER A 79 5.57 8.93 -3.46
C SER A 79 4.49 8.50 -2.46
N ILE A 80 4.05 9.42 -1.59
CA ILE A 80 2.92 9.20 -0.68
C ILE A 80 1.62 9.02 -1.47
N LEU A 81 1.35 9.86 -2.47
CA LEU A 81 0.15 9.77 -3.29
C LEU A 81 0.05 8.41 -4.01
N LYS A 82 1.14 7.89 -4.56
CA LYS A 82 1.19 6.54 -5.17
C LYS A 82 0.78 5.46 -4.17
N LEU A 83 1.29 5.50 -2.93
CA LEU A 83 0.91 4.54 -1.90
C LEU A 83 -0.57 4.67 -1.53
N LEU A 84 -1.09 5.89 -1.35
CA LEU A 84 -2.51 6.10 -1.02
C LEU A 84 -3.45 5.62 -2.13
N ARG A 85 -3.06 5.77 -3.41
CA ARG A 85 -3.76 5.19 -4.56
C ARG A 85 -3.84 3.67 -4.44
N VAL A 86 -2.72 3.00 -4.15
CA VAL A 86 -2.71 1.54 -3.93
C VAL A 86 -3.62 1.16 -2.75
N SER A 87 -3.52 1.88 -1.63
CA SER A 87 -4.36 1.62 -0.45
C SER A 87 -5.85 1.71 -0.75
N GLN A 88 -6.31 2.74 -1.48
CA GLN A 88 -7.73 2.87 -1.86
C GLN A 88 -8.20 1.73 -2.76
N HIS A 89 -7.39 1.35 -3.75
CA HIS A 89 -7.77 0.29 -4.68
C HIS A 89 -7.80 -1.09 -3.99
N VAL A 90 -6.80 -1.39 -3.16
CA VAL A 90 -6.77 -2.62 -2.35
C VAL A 90 -7.96 -2.66 -1.41
N GLN A 91 -8.22 -1.56 -0.69
CA GLN A 91 -9.36 -1.46 0.22
C GLN A 91 -10.68 -1.76 -0.47
N SER A 92 -10.91 -1.11 -1.62
CA SER A 92 -12.16 -1.24 -2.38
C SER A 92 -12.35 -2.65 -2.95
N SER A 93 -11.26 -3.34 -3.27
CA SER A 93 -11.30 -4.69 -3.86
C SER A 93 -11.68 -5.77 -2.84
N ILE A 94 -11.30 -5.58 -1.57
CA ILE A 94 -11.55 -6.54 -0.48
C ILE A 94 -12.80 -6.20 0.34
N GLN A 95 -13.13 -4.91 0.54
CA GLN A 95 -14.13 -4.50 1.55
C GLN A 95 -15.51 -5.18 1.40
N LYS A 96 -15.91 -5.52 0.18
CA LYS A 96 -17.21 -6.14 -0.15
C LYS A 96 -17.18 -7.66 -0.25
N GLN A 97 -16.04 -8.28 0.04
CA GLN A 97 -15.78 -9.70 -0.20
C GLN A 97 -16.13 -10.52 1.05
N GLU A 98 -17.42 -10.81 1.25
CA GLU A 98 -17.92 -11.47 2.48
C GLU A 98 -17.40 -12.90 2.66
N ASP A 99 -17.09 -13.58 1.55
CA ASP A 99 -16.54 -14.95 1.55
C ASP A 99 -15.09 -15.05 2.03
N PHE A 100 -14.43 -13.90 2.26
CA PHE A 100 -13.00 -13.82 2.62
C PHE A 100 -12.81 -13.02 3.93
N PRO A 101 -13.24 -13.58 5.08
CA PRO A 101 -13.25 -12.86 6.36
C PRO A 101 -11.85 -12.50 6.88
N LEU A 102 -10.82 -13.32 6.65
CA LEU A 102 -9.45 -13.00 7.08
C LEU A 102 -8.83 -11.89 6.22
N LEU A 103 -9.10 -11.87 4.90
CA LEU A 103 -8.72 -10.74 4.06
C LEU A 103 -9.42 -9.47 4.50
N ARG A 104 -10.73 -9.55 4.81
CA ARG A 104 -11.49 -8.40 5.33
C ARG A 104 -10.95 -7.90 6.66
N LEU A 105 -10.49 -8.80 7.54
CA LEU A 105 -9.88 -8.43 8.81
C LEU A 105 -8.60 -7.62 8.58
N ILE A 106 -7.68 -8.11 7.73
CA ILE A 106 -6.45 -7.36 7.38
C ILE A 106 -6.79 -6.02 6.71
N ASN A 107 -7.79 -6.03 5.83
CA ASN A 107 -8.24 -4.83 5.14
C ASN A 107 -8.87 -3.78 6.07
N SER A 108 -9.38 -4.19 7.23
CA SER A 108 -9.97 -3.28 8.20
C SER A 108 -8.96 -2.37 8.89
N ASP A 109 -7.68 -2.78 8.92
CA ASP A 109 -6.57 -1.98 9.44
C ASP A 109 -6.04 -0.97 8.40
N LEU A 110 -6.48 -1.06 7.14
CA LEU A 110 -6.03 -0.18 6.06
C LEU A 110 -6.86 1.10 6.00
N ASP A 111 -6.26 2.22 6.41
CA ASP A 111 -6.83 3.56 6.27
C ASP A 111 -6.30 4.24 4.98
N PRO A 112 -7.17 4.56 4.00
CA PRO A 112 -6.78 5.24 2.77
C PRO A 112 -6.52 6.74 2.94
N LEU A 113 -6.69 7.29 4.15
CA LEU A 113 -6.45 8.70 4.51
C LEU A 113 -7.09 9.67 3.50
N PRO A 114 -8.42 9.65 3.33
CA PRO A 114 -9.10 10.30 2.21
C PRO A 114 -8.88 11.83 2.15
N SER A 115 -8.72 12.48 3.30
CA SER A 115 -8.42 13.93 3.35
C SER A 115 -7.02 14.23 2.82
N LEU A 116 -6.01 13.46 3.23
CA LEU A 116 -4.63 13.61 2.74
C LEU A 116 -4.54 13.27 1.26
N PHE A 117 -5.20 12.18 0.84
CA PHE A 117 -5.27 11.80 -0.56
C PHE A 117 -5.80 12.94 -1.44
N ARG A 118 -6.93 13.55 -1.07
CA ARG A 118 -7.53 14.65 -1.85
C ARG A 118 -6.62 15.87 -1.94
N GLU A 119 -5.94 16.23 -0.85
CA GLU A 119 -5.00 17.35 -0.89
C GLU A 119 -3.79 17.08 -1.78
N LEU A 120 -3.21 15.87 -1.70
CA LEU A 120 -2.10 15.49 -2.57
C LEU A 120 -2.52 15.39 -4.03
N GLU A 121 -3.68 14.80 -4.31
CA GLU A 121 -4.24 14.70 -5.67
C GLU A 121 -4.55 16.07 -6.27
N ARG A 122 -4.98 17.05 -5.45
CA ARG A 122 -5.22 18.42 -5.90
C ARG A 122 -3.93 19.14 -6.27
N CYS A 123 -2.83 18.86 -5.58
CA CYS A 123 -1.57 19.58 -5.72
C CYS A 123 -0.60 18.93 -6.70
N ILE A 124 -0.63 17.61 -6.87
CA ILE A 124 0.35 16.84 -7.64
C ILE A 124 -0.32 16.19 -8.85
N ASP A 125 0.29 16.29 -10.03
CA ASP A 125 -0.14 15.60 -11.25
C ASP A 125 0.40 14.17 -11.34
N ASP A 126 0.05 13.49 -12.44
CA ASP A 126 0.44 12.09 -12.64
C ASP A 126 1.93 11.91 -12.97
N ASP A 127 2.61 13.00 -13.32
CA ASP A 127 4.06 13.03 -13.55
C ASP A 127 4.85 13.43 -12.28
N GLY A 128 4.15 13.75 -11.18
CA GLY A 128 4.74 14.15 -9.90
C GLY A 128 5.13 15.62 -9.82
N ALA A 129 4.68 16.45 -10.78
CA ALA A 129 4.86 17.89 -10.75
C ALA A 129 3.70 18.57 -9.99
N VAL A 130 3.98 19.79 -9.50
CA VAL A 130 2.95 20.61 -8.84
C VAL A 130 2.03 21.18 -9.91
N LYS A 131 0.73 20.92 -9.79
CA LYS A 131 -0.27 21.45 -10.72
C LYS A 131 -0.32 22.97 -10.66
N GLU A 132 -0.49 23.63 -11.81
CA GLU A 132 -0.59 25.10 -11.92
C GLU A 132 -1.76 25.70 -11.11
N ASN A 133 -2.79 24.89 -10.82
CA ASN A 133 -3.93 25.27 -10.00
C ASN A 133 -3.82 24.82 -8.53
N ALA A 134 -2.63 24.40 -8.07
CA ALA A 134 -2.41 23.99 -6.68
C ALA A 134 -2.66 25.12 -5.67
N SER A 135 -2.58 26.38 -6.10
CA SER A 135 -3.05 27.53 -5.32
C SER A 135 -3.60 28.65 -6.21
N PRO A 136 -4.47 29.55 -5.68
CA PRO A 136 -4.93 30.73 -6.42
C PRO A 136 -3.78 31.64 -6.90
N GLU A 137 -2.67 31.66 -6.16
CA GLU A 137 -1.48 32.49 -6.45
C GLU A 137 -0.62 31.95 -7.60
N LEU A 138 -0.80 30.68 -7.99
CA LEU A 138 -0.07 30.02 -9.09
C LEU A 138 -0.80 30.10 -10.44
N LYS A 139 -2.03 30.61 -10.48
CA LYS A 139 -2.75 30.88 -11.72
C LYS A 139 -2.14 32.13 -12.40
N GLN A 140 -1.20 31.94 -13.32
CA GLN A 140 -0.80 32.96 -14.30
C GLN A 140 -1.33 32.60 -15.68
#